data_AF-A0A7Y2KVS3-F1
#
_entry.id   AF-A0A7Y2KVS3-F1
#
_cell.length_a   1.000
_cell.length_b   1.000
_cell.length_c   1.000
_cell.angle_alpha   90.00
_cell.angle_beta   90.00
_cell.angle_gamma   90.00
#
_symmetry.space_group_name_H-M   'P 1'
#
loop_
_entity.id
_entity.type
_entity.pdbx_description
1 polymer ?
#
loop_
_entity_poly.entity_id
_entity_poly.type
_entity_poly.pdbx_seq_one_letter_code
_entity_poly.pdbx_strand_id
1 'polypeptide(L)' 'MSPAMAAKHDWATVGEFSPDRFSDDQREEYEDESRRIQQQWDNQPN' A
#
# COMPACT_ATOMS: atom_id res chain seq x y z
N MET A 1 2.67 -13.44 3.69
CA MET A 1 2.80 -11.97 3.80
C MET A 1 1.41 -11.41 3.57
N SER A 2 0.87 -10.58 4.48
CA SER A 2 -0.47 -10.02 4.30
C SER A 2 -0.46 -8.94 3.20
N PRO A 3 -1.61 -8.65 2.57
CA PRO A 3 -1.72 -7.58 1.58
C PRO A 3 -1.34 -6.21 2.15
N ALA A 4 -1.69 -5.90 3.40
CA ALA A 4 -1.24 -4.66 4.06
C ALA A 4 0.30 -4.61 4.24
N MET A 5 0.94 -5.72 4.58
CA MET A 5 2.41 -5.78 4.68
C MET A 5 3.06 -5.67 3.30
N ALA A 6 2.41 -6.18 2.25
CA ALA A 6 2.80 -5.99 0.87
C ALA A 6 2.76 -4.54 0.43
N ALA A 7 1.71 -3.79 0.75
CA ALA A 7 1.64 -2.36 0.43
C ALA A 7 2.79 -1.58 1.07
N LYS A 8 3.08 -1.84 2.34
CA LYS A 8 4.24 -1.24 3.04
C LYS A 8 5.57 -1.59 2.39
N HIS A 9 5.74 -2.86 2.04
CA HIS A 9 6.97 -3.34 1.42
C HIS A 9 7.17 -2.72 0.03
N ASP A 10 6.14 -2.71 -0.81
CA ASP A 10 6.22 -2.16 -2.17
C ASP A 10 6.54 -0.67 -2.13
N TRP A 11 5.87 0.09 -1.25
CA TRP A 11 6.19 1.50 -1.05
C TRP A 11 7.64 1.70 -0.57
N ALA A 12 8.10 0.90 0.39
CA ALA A 12 9.45 1.04 0.95
C ALA A 12 10.57 0.60 -0.01
N THR A 13 10.29 -0.26 -0.99
CA THR A 13 11.32 -0.87 -1.85
C THR A 13 11.25 -0.39 -3.30
N VAL A 14 10.05 -0.35 -3.88
CA VAL A 14 9.80 0.06 -5.26
C VAL A 14 9.41 1.53 -5.34
N GLY A 15 8.74 2.05 -4.30
CA GLY A 15 8.16 3.40 -4.30
C GLY A 15 6.86 3.49 -5.08
N GLU A 16 6.27 2.36 -5.45
CA GLU A 16 5.00 2.28 -6.20
C GLU A 16 4.17 1.11 -5.68
N PHE A 17 2.84 1.24 -5.77
CA PHE A 17 1.89 0.19 -5.38
C PHE A 17 1.52 -0.69 -6.58
N SER A 18 1.45 -2.00 -6.37
CA SER A 18 1.09 -3.00 -7.39
C SER A 18 -0.02 -3.94 -6.89
N PRO A 19 -1.30 -3.49 -6.92
CA PRO A 19 -2.44 -4.27 -6.44
C PRO A 19 -2.79 -5.47 -7.35
N ASP A 20 -2.37 -5.47 -8.62
CA ASP A 20 -2.77 -6.47 -9.63
C ASP A 20 -2.36 -7.91 -9.31
N ARG A 21 -1.49 -8.11 -8.32
CA ARG A 21 -1.06 -9.45 -7.86
C ARG A 21 -1.99 -10.09 -6.82
N PHE A 22 -3.03 -9.37 -6.38
CA PHE A 22 -3.97 -9.81 -5.34
C PHE A 22 -5.37 -10.09 -5.91
N SER A 23 -6.06 -11.06 -5.32
CA SER A 23 -7.50 -11.31 -5.58
C SER A 23 -8.37 -10.25 -4.90
N ASP A 24 -9.62 -10.07 -5.35
CA ASP A 24 -10.52 -8.98 -4.91
C ASP A 24 -10.51 -8.69 -3.39
N ASP A 25 -10.72 -9.70 -2.54
CA ASP A 25 -10.72 -9.50 -1.07
C ASP A 25 -9.35 -9.05 -0.52
N GLN A 26 -8.26 -9.56 -1.10
CA GLN A 26 -6.90 -9.19 -0.72
C GLN A 26 -6.50 -7.83 -1.29
N ARG A 27 -7.06 -7.49 -2.44
CA ARG A 27 -6.83 -6.23 -3.13
C ARG A 27 -7.44 -5.08 -2.33
N GLU A 28 -8.62 -5.26 -1.74
CA GLU A 28 -9.22 -4.25 -0.86
C GLU A 28 -8.31 -3.91 0.33
N GLU A 29 -7.80 -4.92 1.04
CA GLU A 29 -6.87 -4.72 2.17
C GLU A 29 -5.56 -4.04 1.74
N TYR A 30 -5.05 -4.40 0.57
CA TYR A 30 -3.87 -3.77 -0.01
C TYR A 30 -4.12 -2.29 -0.36
N GLU A 31 -5.24 -2.01 -1.04
CA GLU A 31 -5.62 -0.68 -1.48
C GLU A 31 -5.88 0.26 -0.29
N ASP A 32 -6.52 -0.23 0.78
CA ASP A 32 -6.77 0.56 1.99
C ASP A 32 -5.46 0.96 2.69
N GLU A 33 -4.52 0.02 2.83
CA GLU A 33 -3.20 0.34 3.41
C GLU A 33 -2.38 1.25 2.49
N SER A 34 -2.44 1.05 1.17
CA SER A 34 -1.78 1.94 0.21
C SER A 34 -2.26 3.39 0.32
N ARG A 35 -3.58 3.58 0.47
CA ARG A 35 -4.20 4.89 0.67
C ARG A 35 -3.78 5.51 2.00
N ARG A 36 -3.70 4.72 3.06
CA ARG A 36 -3.22 5.18 4.37
C ARG A 36 -1.77 5.66 4.31
N ILE A 37 -0.90 4.92 3.63
CA ILE A 37 0.50 5.29 3.44
C ILE A 37 0.58 6.61 2.65
N GLN A 38 -0.12 6.73 1.52
CA GLN A 38 -0.15 7.98 0.74
C GLN A 38 -0.59 9.17 1.59
N GLN A 39 -1.67 9.04 2.36
CA GLN A 39 -2.12 10.11 3.26
C GLN A 39 -1.08 10.47 4.32
N GLN A 40 -0.32 9.49 4.85
CA GLN A 40 0.73 9.79 5.83
C GLN A 40 1.88 10.59 5.21
N TRP A 41 2.23 10.30 3.95
CA TRP A 41 3.24 11.05 3.21
C TRP A 41 2.74 12.45 2.82
N ASP A 42 1.52 12.56 2.32
CA ASP A 42 0.91 13.84 1.96
C ASP A 42 0.75 14.77 3.17
N ASN A 43 0.55 14.20 4.37
CA ASN A 43 0.42 14.94 5.62
C ASN A 43 1.74 15.14 6.37
N GLN A 44 2.89 14.73 5.83
CA GLN A 44 4.18 15.05 6.46
C GLN A 44 4.46 16.55 6.31
N PRO A 45 4.72 17.27 7.42
CA PRO A 45 5.19 18.64 7.33
C PRO A 45 6.59 18.64 6.70
N ASN A 46 6.73 19.31 5.55
CA ASN A 46 8.00 19.55 4.85
C ASN A 46 9.07 20.18 5.76
#